data_AF-A0A538M9L7-F1
#
_entry.id   AF-A0A538M9L7-F1
#
_cell.length_a   1.000
_cell.length_b   1.000
_cell.length_c   1.000
_cell.angle_alpha   90.00
_cell.angle_beta   90.00
_cell.angle_gamma   90.00
#
_symmetry.space_group_name_H-M   'P 1'
#
loop_
_entity.id
_entity.type
_entity.pdbx_description
1 polymer ?
#
loop_
_entity_poly.entity_id
_entity_poly.type
_entity_poly.pdbx_seq_one_letter_code
_entity_poly.pdbx_strand_id
1 'polypeptide(L)' 'MTQMIETPQDERAKVESWRLHVLMEAGFSLPIAEKLAHSEADLHRAVEMVRSGCDHETAARILL' A
#
# COMPACT_ATOMS: atom_id res chain seq x y z
N MET A 1 -3.53 12.23 32.23
CA MET A 1 -3.25 11.45 31.00
C MET A 1 -3.14 12.47 29.88
N THR A 2 -1.95 12.72 29.35
CA THR A 2 -1.76 13.69 28.26
C THR A 2 -2.32 13.08 26.99
N GLN A 3 -3.40 13.64 26.46
CA GLN A 3 -3.94 13.25 25.17
C GLN A 3 -3.06 13.87 24.08
N MET A 4 -2.23 13.06 23.44
CA MET A 4 -1.51 13.48 22.23
C MET A 4 -2.55 13.63 21.13
N ILE A 5 -2.71 14.86 20.64
CA ILE A 5 -3.59 15.14 19.51
C ILE A 5 -2.84 14.66 18.27
N GLU A 6 -3.24 13.51 17.73
CA GLU A 6 -2.65 12.96 16.51
C GLU A 6 -2.92 13.92 15.36
N THR A 7 -1.86 14.33 14.66
CA THR A 7 -1.98 15.29 13.55
C THR A 7 -2.40 14.56 12.28
N PRO A 8 -3.01 15.24 11.29
CA PRO A 8 -3.33 14.64 9.99
C PRO A 8 -2.13 14.00 9.28
N GLN A 9 -0.91 14.51 9.54
CA GLN A 9 0.33 13.94 9.02
C GLN A 9 0.66 12.59 9.68
N ASP A 10 0.36 12.43 10.97
CA ASP A 10 0.55 11.17 11.68
C ASP A 10 -0.41 10.10 11.15
N GLU A 11 -1.66 10.48 10.88
CA GLU A 11 -2.65 9.56 10.28
C GLU A 11 -2.25 9.13 8.87
N ARG A 12 -1.76 10.06 8.05
CA ARG A 12 -1.25 9.72 6.71
C ARG A 12 -0.10 8.73 6.79
N ALA A 13 0.87 8.96 7.68
CA ALA A 13 2.00 8.05 7.86
C ALA A 13 1.56 6.65 8.33
N LYS A 14 0.56 6.56 9.23
CA LYS A 14 -0.03 5.28 9.63
C LYS A 14 -0.73 4.58 8.47
N VAL A 15 -1.48 5.31 7.66
CA VAL A 15 -2.16 4.77 6.48
C VAL A 15 -1.13 4.26 5.47
N GLU A 16 -0.08 5.01 5.17
CA GLU A 16 1.00 4.59 4.26
C GLU A 16 1.73 3.34 4.81
N SER A 17 2.01 3.28 6.11
CA SER A 17 2.60 2.09 6.75
C SER A 17 1.68 0.86 6.68
N TRP A 18 0.37 1.03 6.90
CA TRP A 18 -0.61 -0.03 6.74
C TRP A 18 -0.72 -0.49 5.28
N ARG A 19 -0.72 0.46 4.33
CA ARG A 19 -0.74 0.16 2.89
C ARG A 19 0.47 -0.68 2.49
N LEU A 20 1.66 -0.29 2.95
CA LEU A 20 2.90 -1.03 2.70
C LEU A 20 2.82 -2.46 3.23
N HIS A 21 2.37 -2.64 4.48
CA HIS A 21 2.22 -3.97 5.08
C HIS A 21 1.29 -4.87 4.25
N VAL A 22 0.12 -4.37 3.84
CA VAL A 22 -0.84 -5.13 3.02
C VAL A 22 -0.24 -5.56 1.69
N LEU A 23 0.52 -4.68 1.03
CA LEU A 23 1.16 -4.98 -0.25
C LEU A 23 2.29 -6.01 -0.10
N MET A 24 3.07 -5.94 0.97
CA MET A 24 4.10 -6.94 1.28
C MET A 24 3.48 -8.32 1.55
N GLU A 25 2.38 -8.39 2.29
CA GLU A 25 1.64 -9.64 2.54
C GLU A 25 1.02 -10.22 1.25
N ALA A 26 0.70 -9.38 0.26
CA ALA A 26 0.27 -9.80 -1.06
C ALA A 26 1.44 -10.28 -1.96
N GLY A 27 2.68 -10.18 -1.50
CA GLY A 27 3.88 -10.67 -2.19
C GLY A 27 4.54 -9.65 -3.12
N PHE A 28 4.13 -8.38 -3.10
CA PHE A 28 4.87 -7.33 -3.81
C PHE A 28 6.27 -7.19 -3.21
N SER A 29 7.26 -6.94 -4.06
CA SER A 29 8.60 -6.59 -3.58
C SER A 29 8.59 -5.24 -2.89
N LEU A 30 9.46 -5.03 -1.90
CA LEU A 30 9.53 -3.78 -1.13
C LEU A 30 9.56 -2.52 -2.01
N PRO A 31 10.38 -2.42 -3.08
CA PRO A 31 10.44 -1.21 -3.91
C PRO A 31 9.14 -0.90 -4.65
N ILE A 32 8.35 -1.92 -5.00
CA ILE A 32 7.04 -1.75 -5.64
C ILE A 32 5.98 -1.40 -4.60
N ALA A 33 5.98 -2.13 -3.49
CA ALA A 33 5.04 -1.95 -2.39
C ALA A 33 5.13 -0.52 -1.82
N GLU A 34 6.34 0.03 -1.66
CA GLU A 34 6.54 1.42 -1.24
C GLU A 34 5.92 2.42 -2.22
N LYS A 35 6.12 2.25 -3.54
CA LYS A 35 5.54 3.16 -4.54
C LYS A 35 4.02 3.15 -4.50
N LEU A 36 3.42 1.96 -4.43
CA LEU A 36 1.97 1.82 -4.34
C LEU A 36 1.42 2.36 -3.00
N ALA A 37 2.13 2.15 -1.90
CA ALA A 37 1.76 2.64 -0.58
C ALA A 37 1.68 4.17 -0.51
N HIS A 38 2.60 4.88 -1.16
CA HIS A 38 2.61 6.34 -1.24
C HIS A 38 1.74 6.93 -2.37
N SER A 39 1.08 6.08 -3.16
CA SER A 39 0.17 6.49 -4.23
C SER A 39 -1.30 6.44 -3.78
N GLU A 40 -2.20 6.93 -4.63
CA GLU A 40 -3.66 6.80 -4.45
C GLU A 40 -4.22 5.48 -5.02
N ALA A 41 -3.36 4.52 -5.38
CA ALA A 41 -3.78 3.25 -5.96
C ALA A 41 -4.75 2.49 -5.04
N ASP A 42 -5.73 1.84 -5.65
CA ASP A 42 -6.67 0.95 -4.97
C ASP A 42 -5.96 -0.37 -4.58
N LEU A 43 -5.74 -0.56 -3.29
CA LEU A 43 -5.11 -1.77 -2.75
C LEU A 43 -5.98 -3.01 -2.91
N HIS A 44 -7.30 -2.87 -2.83
CA HIS A 44 -8.19 -4.02 -3.07
C HIS A 44 -7.99 -4.52 -4.51
N ARG A 45 -7.89 -3.60 -5.46
CA ARG A 45 -7.61 -3.94 -6.85
C ARG A 45 -6.22 -4.56 -7.04
N ALA A 46 -5.18 -4.00 -6.41
CA ALA A 46 -3.82 -4.55 -6.46
C ALA A 46 -3.77 -6.02 -5.99
N VAL A 47 -4.41 -6.30 -4.84
CA VAL A 47 -4.46 -7.65 -4.26
C VAL A 47 -5.30 -8.59 -5.12
N GLU A 48 -6.43 -8.14 -5.67
CA GLU A 48 -7.27 -8.96 -6.55
C GLU A 48 -6.54 -9.35 -7.84
N MET A 49 -5.81 -8.43 -8.47
CA MET A 49 -5.04 -8.70 -9.67
C MET A 49 -4.01 -9.81 -9.43
N VAL A 50 -3.22 -9.69 -8.37
CA VAL A 50 -2.21 -10.69 -8.00
C VAL A 50 -2.85 -12.04 -7.65
N ARG A 51 -3.93 -12.03 -6.85
CA ARG A 51 -4.69 -13.26 -6.52
C ARG A 51 -5.28 -13.95 -7.75
N SER A 52 -5.56 -13.19 -8.80
CA SER A 52 -6.05 -13.70 -10.09
C SER A 52 -4.93 -14.18 -11.01
N GLY A 53 -3.67 -14.15 -10.56
CA GLY A 53 -2.49 -14.61 -11.30
C GLY A 53 -1.78 -13.52 -12.10
N CYS A 54 -2.09 -12.24 -11.88
CA CYS A 54 -1.31 -11.15 -12.46
C CYS A 54 0.07 -11.07 -11.80
N ASP A 55 1.11 -10.91 -12.61
CA ASP A 55 2.46 -10.63 -12.13
C ASP A 55 2.53 -9.28 -11.36
N HIS A 56 3.29 -9.22 -10.28
CA HIS A 56 3.37 -8.07 -9.38
C HIS A 56 3.89 -6.79 -10.07
N GLU A 57 4.93 -6.91 -10.90
CA GLU A 57 5.48 -5.77 -11.67
C GLU A 57 4.44 -5.26 -12.69
N THR A 58 3.74 -6.19 -13.33
CA THR A 58 2.67 -5.87 -14.28
C THR A 58 1.48 -5.18 -13.59
N ALA A 59 1.04 -5.68 -12.43
CA ALA A 59 -0.03 -5.07 -11.66
C ALA A 59 0.34 -3.65 -11.21
N ALA A 60 1.57 -3.44 -10.73
CA ALA A 60 2.05 -2.12 -10.33
C ALA A 60 2.07 -1.12 -11.50
N ARG A 61 2.51 -1.54 -12.68
CA ARG A 61 2.52 -0.70 -13.89
C ARG A 61 1.12 -0.30 -14.37
N ILE A 62 0.08 -1.07 -14.02
CA ILE A 62 -1.31 -0.75 -14.36
C ILE A 62 -1.91 0.27 -13.37
N LEU A 63 -1.44 0.26 -12.12
CA LEU A 63 -2.03 1.00 -11.00
C LEU A 63 -1.31 2.32 -10.67
N LEU A 64 -0.06 2.48 -11.10
CA LEU A 64 0.76 3.69 -10.94
C LEU A 64 0.72 4.55 -12.22
#